data_AF-A0A436FBJ7-F1
#
_entry.id   AF-A0A436FBJ7-F1
#
_cell.length_a   1.000
_cell.length_b   1.000
_cell.length_c   1.000
_cell.angle_alpha   90.00
_cell.angle_beta   90.00
_cell.angle_gamma   90.00
#
_symmetry.space_group_name_H-M   'P 1'
#
loop_
_entity.id
_entity.type
_entity.pdbx_description
1 polymer ?
#
loop_
_entity_poly.entity_id
_entity_poly.type
_entity_poly.pdbx_seq_one_letter_code
_entity_poly.pdbx_strand_id
1 'polypeptide(L)'
;MSLSPLFVEKAFGDLPGWDDDDHLAAFAAFRRSAFHVLTKPYRSGALGVDFQAFADAYAEARTVSPANRSPVLARGEARAFFERHFAPALVPAEHGGAGLV
;
A
#
# COMPACT_ATOMS: atom_id res chain seq x y z
N MET A 1 -7.27 -5.88 17.40
CA MET A 1 -7.83 -4.51 17.41
C MET A 1 -8.86 -4.42 16.29
N SER A 2 -9.92 -3.64 16.46
CA SER A 2 -10.89 -3.40 15.38
C SER A 2 -10.43 -2.22 14.53
N LEU A 3 -10.68 -2.26 13.22
CA LEU A 3 -10.41 -1.14 12.33
C LEU A 3 -11.27 0.07 12.72
N SER A 4 -10.71 1.27 12.55
CA SER A 4 -11.45 2.52 12.77
C SER A 4 -12.70 2.59 11.88
N PRO A 5 -13.85 3.05 12.39
CA PRO A 5 -15.04 3.28 11.58
C PRO A 5 -14.89 4.43 10.58
N LEU A 6 -13.79 5.19 10.62
CA LEU A 6 -13.47 6.23 9.64
C LEU A 6 -13.15 5.66 8.25
N PHE A 7 -12.76 4.38 8.15
CA PHE A 7 -12.51 3.77 6.87
C PHE A 7 -13.81 3.52 6.11
N VAL A 8 -13.90 4.13 4.93
CA VAL A 8 -14.95 3.84 3.95
C VAL A 8 -14.32 3.03 2.83
N GLU A 9 -14.69 1.75 2.71
CA GLU A 9 -14.16 0.84 1.69
C GLU A 9 -14.35 1.39 0.27
N LYS A 10 -13.35 1.14 -0.59
CA LYS A 10 -13.31 1.54 -2.00
C LYS A 10 -12.74 0.42 -2.86
N ALA A 11 -13.12 0.40 -4.13
CA ALA A 11 -12.44 -0.40 -5.13
C ALA A 11 -11.24 0.36 -5.71
N PHE A 12 -10.26 -0.36 -6.27
CA PHE A 12 -9.14 0.27 -6.98
C PHE A 12 -9.61 1.12 -8.17
N GLY A 13 -10.71 0.73 -8.83
CA GLY A 13 -11.33 1.54 -9.89
C GLY A 13 -11.95 2.86 -9.41
N ASP A 14 -12.18 3.03 -8.11
CA ASP A 14 -12.65 4.29 -7.53
C ASP A 14 -11.52 5.30 -7.30
N LEU A 15 -10.25 4.88 -7.44
CA LEU A 15 -9.08 5.72 -7.19
C LEU A 15 -8.71 6.49 -8.46
N PRO A 16 -8.90 7.82 -8.49
CA PRO A 16 -8.55 8.61 -9.68
C PRO A 16 -7.06 8.49 -10.01
N GLY A 17 -6.75 8.14 -11.25
CA GLY A 17 -5.38 7.99 -11.73
C GLY A 17 -4.71 6.67 -11.35
N TRP A 18 -5.41 5.73 -10.70
CA TRP A 18 -4.83 4.44 -10.32
C TRP A 18 -4.16 3.75 -11.51
N ASP A 19 -4.86 3.57 -12.63
CA ASP A 19 -4.34 2.83 -13.79
C ASP A 19 -3.07 3.43 -14.40
N ASP A 20 -2.88 4.75 -14.29
CA ASP A 20 -1.79 5.51 -14.91
C ASP A 20 -0.60 5.78 -13.97
N ASP A 21 -0.71 5.44 -12.68
CA ASP A 21 0.30 5.76 -11.67
C ASP A 21 1.59 4.91 -11.81
N ASP A 22 2.71 5.45 -11.33
CA ASP A 22 4.01 4.76 -11.33
C ASP A 22 4.14 3.79 -10.15
N HIS A 23 3.38 2.69 -10.23
CA HIS A 23 3.37 1.63 -9.22
C HIS A 23 4.75 1.01 -9.00
N LEU A 24 5.65 1.06 -9.99
CA LEU A 24 7.00 0.53 -9.85
C LEU A 24 7.80 1.35 -8.83
N ALA A 25 7.68 2.69 -8.89
CA ALA A 25 8.28 3.59 -7.91
C ALA A 25 7.67 3.38 -6.51
N ALA A 26 6.35 3.24 -6.43
CA ALA A 26 5.64 2.94 -5.18
C ALA A 26 6.07 1.60 -4.57
N PHE A 27 6.18 0.55 -5.37
CA PHE A 27 6.65 -0.77 -4.93
C PHE A 27 8.11 -0.72 -4.46
N ALA A 28 8.99 0.00 -5.17
CA ALA A 28 10.37 0.20 -4.74
C ALA A 28 10.44 0.90 -3.37
N ALA A 29 9.55 1.86 -3.09
CA ALA A 29 9.43 2.49 -1.79
C ALA A 29 8.92 1.53 -0.70
N PHE A 30 7.85 0.79 -0.98
CA PHE A 30 7.31 -0.21 -0.08
C PHE A 30 8.35 -1.29 0.27
N ARG A 31 9.11 -1.78 -0.72
CA ARG A 31 10.17 -2.76 -0.51
C ARG A 31 11.26 -2.26 0.44
N ARG A 32 11.66 -0.99 0.38
CA ARG A 32 12.60 -0.40 1.36
C ARG A 32 12.04 -0.51 2.78
N SER A 33 10.76 -0.20 2.97
CA SER A 33 10.09 -0.36 4.26
C SER A 33 10.05 -1.81 4.73
N ALA A 34 9.85 -2.77 3.82
CA ALA A 34 9.82 -4.21 4.09
C ALA A 34 11.16 -4.78 4.61
N PHE A 35 12.28 -4.13 4.28
CA PHE A 35 13.59 -4.44 4.88
C PHE A 35 13.81 -3.65 6.18
N HIS A 36 13.39 -2.38 6.24
CA HIS A 36 13.62 -1.52 7.41
C HIS A 36 12.94 -2.02 8.69
N VAL A 37 11.71 -2.56 8.57
CA VAL A 37 10.96 -3.18 9.69
C VAL A 37 11.81 -4.15 10.51
N LEU A 38 12.68 -4.93 9.86
CA LEU A 38 13.48 -5.96 10.54
C LEU A 38 14.47 -5.35 11.55
N THR A 39 14.82 -4.08 11.37
CA THR A 39 15.66 -3.33 12.30
C THR A 39 14.82 -2.59 13.34
N LYS A 40 13.68 -2.02 12.93
CA LYS A 40 12.82 -1.22 13.79
C LYS A 40 11.34 -1.40 13.39
N PRO A 41 10.56 -2.19 14.14
CA PRO A 41 9.14 -2.33 13.90
C PRO A 41 8.39 -1.00 14.09
N TYR A 42 7.35 -0.79 13.29
CA TYR A 42 6.45 0.35 13.43
C TYR A 42 5.42 0.10 14.53
N ARG A 43 4.94 1.18 15.16
CA ARG A 43 3.81 1.12 16.10
C ARG A 43 2.50 1.14 15.32
N SER A 44 1.52 0.37 15.76
CA SER A 44 0.15 0.46 15.24
C SER A 44 -0.44 1.83 15.59
N GLY A 45 -0.97 2.53 14.58
CA GLY A 45 -1.59 3.84 14.75
C GLY A 45 -3.02 3.77 15.28
N ALA A 46 -3.59 4.92 15.65
CA ALA A 46 -4.95 5.01 16.19
C ALA A 46 -6.07 4.57 15.23
N LEU A 47 -5.77 4.42 13.93
CA LEU A 47 -6.70 3.88 12.93
C LEU A 47 -6.94 2.36 13.05
N GLY A 48 -6.18 1.67 13.91
CA GLY A 48 -6.43 0.26 14.23
C GLY A 48 -5.87 -0.74 13.21
N VAL A 49 -5.09 -0.29 12.21
CA VAL A 49 -4.36 -1.20 11.31
C VAL A 49 -3.20 -1.80 12.08
N ASP A 50 -3.27 -3.11 12.31
CA ASP A 50 -2.22 -3.83 13.02
C ASP A 50 -0.96 -3.95 12.18
N PHE A 51 0.20 -3.78 12.81
CA PHE A 51 1.48 -3.91 12.14
C PHE A 51 1.69 -5.29 11.50
N GLN A 52 1.20 -6.38 12.12
CA GLN A 52 1.32 -7.74 11.57
C GLN A 52 0.44 -7.96 10.34
N ALA A 53 -0.54 -7.10 10.05
CA ALA A 53 -1.36 -7.22 8.85
C ALA A 53 -0.54 -7.06 7.55
N PHE A 54 0.66 -6.48 7.63
CA PHE A 54 1.57 -6.32 6.49
C PHE A 54 2.56 -7.48 6.31
N ALA A 55 2.52 -8.53 7.14
CA ALA A 55 3.54 -9.58 7.18
C ALA A 55 3.73 -10.26 5.81
N ASP A 56 2.63 -10.65 5.16
CA ASP A 56 2.65 -11.35 3.87
C ASP A 56 3.12 -10.44 2.74
N ALA A 57 2.61 -9.20 2.68
CA ALA A 57 3.04 -8.19 1.72
C ALA A 57 4.54 -7.89 1.85
N TYR A 58 5.06 -7.79 3.08
CA TYR A 58 6.49 -7.62 3.31
C TYR A 58 7.31 -8.85 2.92
N ALA A 59 6.80 -10.06 3.16
CA ALA A 59 7.48 -11.29 2.76
C ALA A 59 7.64 -11.36 1.24
N GLU A 60 6.57 -11.12 0.48
CA GLU A 60 6.63 -11.08 -0.98
C GLU A 60 7.54 -9.95 -1.49
N ALA A 61 7.41 -8.74 -0.93
CA ALA A 61 8.24 -7.61 -1.35
C ALA A 61 9.75 -7.87 -1.17
N ARG A 62 10.14 -8.65 -0.14
CA ARG A 62 11.55 -9.00 0.09
C ARG A 62 12.09 -10.05 -0.89
N THR A 63 11.25 -10.90 -1.47
CA THR A 63 11.68 -11.98 -2.39
C THR A 63 11.67 -11.54 -3.85
N VAL A 64 10.86 -10.55 -4.22
CA VAL A 64 10.73 -10.10 -5.61
C VAL A 64 11.84 -9.11 -6.01
N SER A 65 12.52 -9.42 -7.11
CA SER A 65 13.47 -8.51 -7.78
C SER A 65 12.95 -8.08 -9.17
N PRO A 66 12.54 -6.81 -9.37
CA PRO A 66 12.06 -6.32 -10.66
C PRO A 66 13.14 -6.13 -11.73
N ALA A 67 14.43 -6.23 -11.36
CA ALA A 67 15.56 -5.71 -12.15
C ALA A 67 15.74 -6.33 -13.55
N ASN A 68 15.12 -7.49 -13.82
CA ASN A 68 15.32 -8.24 -15.06
C ASN A 68 14.12 -8.19 -16.04
N ARG A 69 13.12 -7.34 -15.78
CA ARG A 69 11.88 -7.29 -16.57
C ARG A 69 11.77 -6.00 -17.39
N SER A 70 11.01 -6.06 -18.49
CA SER A 70 10.61 -4.86 -19.22
C SER A 70 9.85 -3.88 -18.31
N PRO A 71 10.02 -2.56 -18.44
CA PRO A 71 9.36 -1.56 -17.59
C PRO A 71 7.83 -1.69 -17.55
N VAL A 72 7.21 -2.07 -18.67
CA VAL A 72 5.74 -2.23 -18.75
C VAL A 72 5.28 -3.42 -17.91
N LEU A 73 5.96 -4.56 -18.02
CA LEU A 73 5.65 -5.75 -17.22
C LEU A 73 5.89 -5.48 -15.73
N ALA A 74 7.00 -4.81 -15.40
CA ALA A 74 7.33 -4.45 -14.02
C ALA A 74 6.27 -3.52 -13.38
N ARG A 75 5.72 -2.57 -14.15
CA ARG A 75 4.60 -1.73 -13.68
C ARG A 75 3.34 -2.53 -13.45
N GLY A 76 2.94 -3.39 -14.39
CA GLY A 76 1.75 -4.24 -14.25
C GLY A 76 1.84 -5.19 -13.04
N GLU A 77 3.00 -5.79 -12.79
CA GLU A 77 3.21 -6.67 -11.64
C GLU A 77 3.25 -5.89 -10.32
N ALA A 78 3.83 -4.68 -10.31
CA ALA A 78 3.84 -3.81 -9.14
C ALA A 78 2.41 -3.34 -8.79
N ARG A 79 1.61 -2.99 -9.79
CA ARG A 79 0.18 -2.71 -9.61
C ARG A 79 -0.55 -3.93 -9.03
N ALA A 80 -0.39 -5.09 -9.66
CA ALA A 80 -1.04 -6.32 -9.23
C ALA A 80 -0.62 -6.72 -7.79
N PHE A 81 0.60 -6.40 -7.36
CA PHE A 81 1.03 -6.59 -5.97
C PHE A 81 0.14 -5.81 -5.00
N PHE A 82 -0.12 -4.53 -5.27
CA PHE A 82 -1.00 -3.74 -4.41
C PHE A 82 -2.44 -4.26 -4.44
N GLU A 83 -2.95 -4.64 -5.61
CA GLU A 83 -4.31 -5.15 -5.76
C GLU A 83 -4.55 -6.50 -5.04
N ARG A 84 -3.51 -7.33 -4.88
CA ARG A 84 -3.60 -8.60 -4.15
C ARG A 84 -3.51 -8.44 -2.63
N HIS A 85 -2.70 -7.50 -2.16
CA HIS A 85 -2.32 -7.40 -0.75
C HIS A 85 -3.07 -6.32 0.03
N PHE A 86 -3.72 -5.38 -0.65
CA PHE A 86 -4.32 -4.20 -0.02
C PHE A 86 -5.76 -3.97 -0.48
N ALA A 87 -6.56 -3.41 0.41
CA ALA A 87 -7.89 -2.90 0.11
C ALA A 87 -7.87 -1.36 0.23
N PRO A 88 -8.29 -0.62 -0.81
CA PRO A 88 -8.41 0.81 -0.73
C PRO A 88 -9.50 1.24 0.26
N ALA A 89 -9.24 2.30 1.01
CA ALA A 89 -10.23 2.91 1.89
C ALA A 89 -10.09 4.43 1.85
N LEU A 90 -11.23 5.11 1.65
CA LEU A 90 -11.34 6.54 1.83
C LEU A 90 -11.35 6.88 3.32
N VAL A 91 -10.53 7.84 3.72
CA VAL A 91 -10.58 8.46 5.04
C VAL A 91 -11.14 9.87 4.87
N PRO A 92 -12.40 10.13 5.21
CA PRO A 92 -13.00 11.45 5.08
C PRO A 92 -12.43 12.41 6.12
N ALA A 93 -12.32 13.69 5.77
CA ALA A 93 -12.01 14.71 6.76
C ALA A 93 -13.16 14.83 7.76
N GLU A 94 -12.84 15.05 9.03
CA GLU A 94 -13.83 15.18 10.11
C GLU A 94 -14.90 16.25 9.82
N HIS A 95 -14.54 17.29 9.07
CA HIS A 95 -15.40 18.43 8.72
C HIS A 95 -15.87 18.43 7.25
N GLY A 96 -15.71 17.32 6.52
CA GLY A 96 -16.17 17.19 5.13
C GLY A 96 -15.37 17.98 4.08
N GLY A 97 -14.25 18.61 4.47
CA GLY A 97 -13.32 19.28 3.57
C GLY A 97 -12.34 18.33 2.87
N ALA A 98 -11.54 18.87 1.94
CA ALA A 98 -10.41 18.15 1.36
C ALA A 98 -9.25 18.01 2.37
N GLY A 99 -8.44 16.96 2.22
CA GLY A 99 -7.16 16.86 2.92
C GLY A 99 -6.16 17.92 2.46
N LEU A 100 -5.17 18.23 3.29
CA LEU A 100 -4.05 19.11 2.95
C LEU A 100 -2.90 18.26 2.39
N VAL A 101 -2.31 18.69 1.28
CA VAL A 101 -1.17 18.04 0.60
C VAL A 101 -0.02 19.01 0.38
#